data_AF-A0A3N4S6A2-F1
#
_entry.id   AF-A0A3N4S6A2-F1
#
_cell.length_a   1.000
_cell.length_b   1.000
_cell.length_c   1.000
_cell.angle_alpha   90.00
_cell.angle_beta   90.00
_cell.angle_gamma   90.00
#
_symmetry.space_group_name_H-M   'P 1'
#
loop_
_entity.id
_entity.type
_entity.pdbx_description
1 polymer ?
#
loop_
_entity_poly.entity_id
_entity_poly.type
_entity_poly.pdbx_seq_one_letter_code
_entity_poly.pdbx_strand_id
1 'polypeptide(L)'
;MKMLLSVYCSGSIAKGAGDEKKSYWTEVEKDAVRQSVNPYDVAFLNPDDPIVDPANVLGQFGRDMYQVMIADAVIVDARERRGLGIGVELAAAVALGTPVIVVAPRNSKYRLDELSYRGVTVTDYIHPHLASLASYVVESFSEAGQALVKTVGEKSPPTRRPKWLDPAIKEYCDNMLQNDPPMLAAQELLGLTK
;
A
#
# COMPACT_ATOMS: atom_id res chain seq x y z
N MET A 1 14.56 13.73 17.53
CA MET A 1 13.34 13.14 16.94
C MET A 1 13.79 12.18 15.87
N LYS A 2 13.19 10.99 15.80
CA LYS A 2 13.40 10.09 14.68
C LYS A 2 12.77 10.68 13.43
N MET A 3 13.32 10.38 12.27
CA MET A 3 12.68 10.74 11.00
C MET A 3 11.45 9.86 10.82
N LEU A 4 10.35 10.46 10.39
CA LEU A 4 9.08 9.78 10.19
C LEU A 4 8.96 9.32 8.73
N LEU A 5 8.62 8.05 8.54
CA LEU A 5 8.28 7.48 7.24
C LEU A 5 6.77 7.27 7.14
N SER A 6 6.21 7.44 5.96
CA SER A 6 4.79 7.23 5.66
C SER A 6 4.60 5.97 4.81
N VAL A 7 3.63 5.14 5.19
CA VAL A 7 3.33 3.89 4.49
C VAL A 7 1.86 3.83 4.12
N TYR A 8 1.58 3.56 2.84
CA TYR A 8 0.23 3.15 2.42
C TYR A 8 0.03 1.65 2.65
N CYS A 9 -1.03 1.32 3.39
CA CYS A 9 -1.41 -0.04 3.75
C CYS A 9 -2.30 -0.69 2.67
N SER A 10 -1.69 -1.16 1.59
CA SER A 10 -2.43 -1.86 0.51
C SER A 10 -2.85 -3.26 0.99
N GLY A 11 -4.14 -3.60 0.81
CA GLY A 11 -4.70 -4.82 1.39
C GLY A 11 -6.20 -4.97 1.12
N SER A 12 -6.82 -5.98 1.76
CA SER A 12 -8.27 -6.00 1.87
C SER A 12 -8.73 -4.96 2.91
N ILE A 13 -9.90 -4.37 2.66
CA ILE A 13 -10.64 -3.53 3.62
C ILE A 13 -11.85 -4.31 4.15
N ALA A 14 -12.28 -4.03 5.38
CA ALA A 14 -13.38 -4.74 6.02
C ALA A 14 -14.73 -4.17 5.56
N LYS A 15 -15.49 -4.91 4.73
CA LYS A 15 -16.78 -4.41 4.19
C LYS A 15 -18.02 -4.86 4.98
N GLY A 16 -17.83 -5.56 6.10
CA GLY A 16 -18.90 -6.01 7.00
C GLY A 16 -18.87 -7.52 7.29
N ALA A 17 -19.98 -8.05 7.82
CA ALA A 17 -20.07 -9.43 8.36
C ALA A 17 -19.75 -10.56 7.36
N GLY A 18 -19.71 -10.30 6.06
CA GLY A 18 -19.29 -11.28 5.05
C GLY A 18 -17.77 -11.46 4.90
N ASP A 19 -16.97 -10.60 5.53
CA ASP A 19 -15.51 -10.52 5.33
C ASP A 19 -14.69 -11.11 6.49
N GLU A 20 -15.32 -11.82 7.43
CA GLU A 20 -14.69 -12.40 8.64
C GLU A 20 -13.46 -13.28 8.36
N LYS A 21 -13.31 -13.80 7.14
CA LYS A 21 -12.21 -14.68 6.74
C LYS A 21 -11.10 -14.00 5.96
N LYS A 22 -11.23 -12.72 5.59
CA LYS A 22 -10.20 -11.98 4.86
C LYS A 22 -9.18 -11.41 5.84
N SER A 23 -7.91 -11.54 5.50
CA SER A 23 -6.83 -10.82 6.17
C SER A 23 -6.86 -9.35 5.72
N TYR A 24 -6.96 -8.45 6.68
CA TYR A 24 -6.83 -7.00 6.55
C TYR A 24 -5.71 -6.50 7.46
N TRP A 25 -5.31 -5.24 7.29
CA TRP A 25 -4.30 -4.62 8.15
C TRP A 25 -4.85 -4.42 9.56
N THR A 26 -4.19 -5.01 10.56
CA THR A 26 -4.48 -4.78 11.98
C THR A 26 -3.29 -4.12 12.68
N GLU A 27 -3.43 -3.81 13.97
CA GLU A 27 -2.27 -3.33 14.76
C GLU A 27 -1.16 -4.38 14.86
N VAL A 28 -1.46 -5.68 14.71
CA VAL A 28 -0.42 -6.73 14.70
C VAL A 28 0.56 -6.53 13.54
N GLU A 29 0.04 -6.33 12.33
CA GLU A 29 0.87 -6.06 11.15
C GLU A 29 1.61 -4.73 11.27
N LYS A 30 0.93 -3.67 11.74
CA LYS A 30 1.54 -2.34 11.91
C LYS A 30 2.66 -2.36 12.95
N ASP A 31 2.47 -3.06 14.06
CA ASP A 31 3.48 -3.18 15.11
C ASP A 31 4.71 -3.96 14.66
N ALA A 32 4.52 -5.03 13.87
CA ALA A 32 5.62 -5.76 13.27
C ALA A 32 6.50 -4.86 12.36
N VAL A 33 5.86 -3.98 11.57
CA VAL A 33 6.56 -2.97 10.76
C VAL A 33 7.26 -1.94 11.67
N ARG A 34 6.55 -1.35 12.64
CA ARG A 34 7.10 -0.33 13.57
C ARG A 34 8.34 -0.82 14.31
N GLN A 35 8.32 -2.06 14.80
CA GLN A 35 9.43 -2.65 15.53
C GLN A 35 10.68 -2.89 14.66
N SER A 36 10.50 -2.93 13.33
CA SER A 36 11.54 -3.31 12.38
C SER A 36 12.10 -2.14 11.57
N VAL A 37 11.66 -0.92 11.83
CA VAL A 37 11.97 0.29 11.02
C VAL A 37 13.04 1.20 11.65
N ASN A 38 13.82 0.73 12.63
CA ASN A 38 14.85 1.55 13.28
C ASN A 38 15.90 2.07 12.27
N PRO A 39 16.34 3.35 12.33
CA PRO A 39 16.08 4.37 13.36
C PRO A 39 14.85 5.25 13.16
N TYR A 40 13.93 4.91 12.27
CA TYR A 40 12.77 5.72 11.91
C TYR A 40 11.56 5.44 12.81
N ASP A 41 10.54 6.28 12.68
CA ASP A 41 9.16 6.03 13.09
C ASP A 41 8.27 5.90 11.84
N VAL A 42 7.03 5.39 11.99
CA VAL A 42 6.12 5.15 10.86
C VAL A 42 4.73 5.72 11.10
N ALA A 43 4.24 6.50 10.14
CA ALA A 43 2.86 6.87 9.97
C ALA A 43 2.18 5.94 8.96
N PHE A 44 1.02 5.40 9.32
CA PHE A 44 0.26 4.50 8.45
C PHE A 44 -0.90 5.25 7.80
N LEU A 45 -0.98 5.17 6.48
CA LEU A 45 -2.08 5.66 5.67
C LEU A 45 -2.96 4.46 5.32
N ASN A 46 -4.07 4.31 6.05
CA ASN A 46 -4.89 3.12 6.00
C ASN A 46 -6.17 3.37 5.18
N PRO A 47 -6.38 2.67 4.05
CA PRO A 47 -7.58 2.85 3.24
C PRO A 47 -8.86 2.40 3.96
N ASP A 48 -8.75 1.55 4.99
CA ASP A 48 -9.88 1.08 5.81
C ASP A 48 -10.37 2.14 6.83
N ASP A 49 -9.63 3.24 7.01
CA ASP A 49 -10.06 4.32 7.91
C ASP A 49 -11.37 4.97 7.41
N PRO A 50 -12.28 5.39 8.30
CA PRO A 50 -13.60 5.91 7.94
C PRO A 50 -13.55 7.03 6.89
N ILE A 51 -14.46 6.95 5.91
CA ILE A 51 -14.61 7.94 4.85
C ILE A 51 -15.89 8.76 5.02
N VAL A 52 -15.79 10.03 4.66
CA VAL A 52 -16.84 11.05 4.84
C VAL A 52 -18.07 10.77 3.99
N ASP A 53 -17.84 10.50 2.70
CA ASP A 53 -18.89 10.29 1.71
C ASP A 53 -18.60 9.04 0.88
N PRO A 54 -19.12 7.87 1.30
CA PRO A 54 -18.97 6.62 0.55
C PRO A 54 -19.80 6.57 -0.73
N ALA A 55 -20.61 7.60 -1.06
CA ALA A 55 -21.28 7.70 -2.36
C ALA A 55 -20.42 8.39 -3.42
N ASN A 56 -19.43 9.21 -3.02
CA ASN A 56 -18.48 9.81 -3.94
C ASN A 56 -17.41 8.78 -4.37
N VAL A 57 -17.71 7.98 -5.39
CA VAL A 57 -16.83 6.90 -5.87
C VAL A 57 -15.49 7.43 -6.39
N LEU A 58 -15.50 8.55 -7.12
CA LEU A 58 -14.27 9.13 -7.66
C LEU A 58 -13.39 9.71 -6.56
N GLY A 59 -13.98 10.36 -5.56
CA GLY A 59 -13.26 10.89 -4.41
C GLY A 59 -12.74 9.79 -3.47
N GLN A 60 -13.46 8.68 -3.30
CA GLN A 60 -12.94 7.49 -2.59
C GLN A 60 -11.70 6.94 -3.27
N PHE A 61 -11.77 6.70 -4.58
CA PHE A 61 -10.61 6.27 -5.34
C PHE A 61 -9.48 7.30 -5.28
N GLY A 62 -9.84 8.58 -5.36
CA GLY A 62 -8.92 9.71 -5.20
C GLY A 62 -8.17 9.72 -3.87
N ARG A 63 -8.84 9.35 -2.77
CA ARG A 63 -8.23 9.23 -1.45
C ARG A 63 -7.13 8.19 -1.42
N ASP A 64 -7.40 6.98 -1.92
CA ASP A 64 -6.41 5.91 -1.99
C ASP A 64 -5.20 6.35 -2.82
N MET A 65 -5.45 6.99 -3.98
CA MET A 65 -4.38 7.50 -4.83
C MET A 65 -3.60 8.66 -4.20
N TYR A 66 -4.27 9.51 -3.42
CA TYR A 66 -3.63 10.57 -2.65
C TYR A 66 -2.72 10.00 -1.56
N GLN A 67 -3.19 8.99 -0.83
CA GLN A 67 -2.39 8.28 0.17
C GLN A 67 -1.15 7.63 -0.46
N VAL A 68 -1.29 6.93 -1.58
CA VAL A 68 -0.16 6.36 -2.34
C VAL A 68 0.81 7.46 -2.80
N MET A 69 0.29 8.61 -3.24
CA MET A 69 1.11 9.73 -3.71
C MET A 69 1.94 10.35 -2.59
N ILE A 70 1.42 10.47 -1.37
CA ILE A 70 2.16 11.08 -0.26
C ILE A 70 3.04 10.06 0.49
N ALA A 71 2.74 8.76 0.41
CA ALA A 71 3.51 7.71 1.07
C ALA A 71 4.98 7.64 0.62
N ASP A 72 5.89 7.32 1.53
CA ASP A 72 7.29 6.99 1.22
C ASP A 72 7.40 5.62 0.59
N ALA A 73 6.53 4.68 0.97
CA ALA A 73 6.37 3.39 0.32
C ALA A 73 4.94 2.85 0.41
N VAL A 74 4.59 1.93 -0.48
CA VAL A 74 3.40 1.09 -0.36
C VAL A 74 3.82 -0.26 0.20
N ILE A 75 3.20 -0.71 1.30
CA ILE A 75 3.31 -2.10 1.74
C ILE A 75 2.02 -2.83 1.34
N VAL A 76 2.17 -3.92 0.61
CA VAL A 76 1.09 -4.75 0.09
C VAL A 76 1.00 -6.02 0.91
N ASP A 77 -0.12 -6.25 1.59
CA ASP A 77 -0.43 -7.56 2.13
C ASP A 77 -0.84 -8.50 0.97
N ALA A 78 0.02 -9.43 0.58
CA ALA A 78 -0.23 -10.43 -0.45
C ALA A 78 -0.23 -11.86 0.11
N ARG A 79 -0.57 -12.05 1.40
CA ARG A 79 -0.63 -13.38 2.04
C ARG A 79 -1.68 -14.29 1.41
N GLU A 80 -2.80 -13.73 0.99
CA GLU A 80 -3.93 -14.45 0.37
C GLU A 80 -4.36 -13.79 -0.95
N ARG A 81 -5.36 -14.35 -1.64
CA ARG A 81 -5.84 -13.81 -2.91
C ARG A 81 -6.41 -12.39 -2.73
N ARG A 82 -5.93 -11.47 -3.55
CA ARG A 82 -6.30 -10.06 -3.59
C ARG A 82 -7.13 -9.69 -4.82
N GLY A 83 -7.94 -8.65 -4.64
CA GLY A 83 -8.84 -8.13 -5.66
C GLY A 83 -8.18 -7.12 -6.61
N LEU A 84 -9.01 -6.54 -7.47
CA LEU A 84 -8.59 -5.56 -8.48
C LEU A 84 -7.97 -4.29 -7.88
N GLY A 85 -8.46 -3.86 -6.71
CA GLY A 85 -7.99 -2.64 -6.03
C GLY A 85 -6.49 -2.62 -5.83
N ILE A 86 -5.94 -3.71 -5.25
CA ILE A 86 -4.49 -3.85 -5.05
C ILE A 86 -3.72 -3.73 -6.38
N GLY A 87 -4.20 -4.38 -7.44
CA GLY A 87 -3.56 -4.26 -8.76
C GLY A 87 -3.48 -2.80 -9.27
N VAL A 88 -4.53 -2.00 -9.02
CA VAL A 88 -4.55 -0.57 -9.37
C VAL A 88 -3.61 0.22 -8.47
N GLU A 89 -3.57 -0.06 -7.18
CA GLU A 89 -2.67 0.59 -6.21
C GLU A 89 -1.19 0.34 -6.53
N LEU A 90 -0.80 -0.89 -6.88
CA LEU A 90 0.58 -1.18 -7.31
C LEU A 90 0.94 -0.40 -8.58
N ALA A 91 0.04 -0.39 -9.57
CA ALA A 91 0.27 0.34 -10.81
C ALA A 91 0.36 1.86 -10.57
N ALA A 92 -0.47 2.40 -9.67
CA ALA A 92 -0.42 3.79 -9.24
C ALA A 92 0.91 4.11 -8.55
N ALA A 93 1.34 3.28 -7.60
CA ALA A 93 2.59 3.47 -6.87
C ALA A 93 3.79 3.54 -7.82
N VAL A 94 3.91 2.59 -8.75
CA VAL A 94 4.97 2.60 -9.77
C VAL A 94 4.88 3.86 -10.66
N ALA A 95 3.68 4.24 -11.09
CA ALA A 95 3.49 5.45 -11.89
C ALA A 95 3.81 6.75 -11.14
N LEU A 96 3.65 6.74 -9.81
CA LEU A 96 3.96 7.85 -8.89
C LEU A 96 5.42 7.84 -8.42
N GLY A 97 6.18 6.79 -8.77
CA GLY A 97 7.55 6.58 -8.31
C GLY A 97 7.67 6.21 -6.84
N THR A 98 6.58 5.73 -6.23
CA THR A 98 6.53 5.25 -4.84
C THR A 98 6.98 3.77 -4.80
N PRO A 99 8.02 3.41 -4.03
CA PRO A 99 8.48 2.04 -3.82
C PRO A 99 7.35 1.10 -3.35
N VAL A 100 7.39 -0.14 -3.81
CA VAL A 100 6.37 -1.16 -3.48
C VAL A 100 7.03 -2.34 -2.77
N ILE A 101 6.61 -2.61 -1.55
CA ILE A 101 7.05 -3.74 -0.73
C ILE A 101 5.90 -4.73 -0.62
N VAL A 102 6.09 -5.95 -1.12
CA VAL A 102 5.06 -6.98 -1.14
C VAL A 102 5.35 -8.03 -0.09
N VAL A 103 4.44 -8.21 0.87
CA VAL A 103 4.47 -9.31 1.84
C VAL A 103 3.81 -10.53 1.22
N ALA A 104 4.62 -11.42 0.67
CA ALA A 104 4.21 -12.69 0.08
C ALA A 104 5.06 -13.84 0.67
N PRO A 105 4.59 -14.48 1.76
CA PRO A 105 5.26 -15.63 2.35
C PRO A 105 5.51 -16.73 1.31
N ARG A 106 6.57 -17.54 1.48
CA ARG A 106 6.78 -18.71 0.64
C ARG A 106 5.61 -19.68 0.75
N ASN A 107 5.33 -20.37 -0.35
CA ASN A 107 4.23 -21.31 -0.48
C ASN A 107 2.84 -20.70 -0.18
N SER A 108 2.67 -19.42 -0.52
CA SER A 108 1.41 -18.68 -0.47
C SER A 108 0.79 -18.52 -1.87
N LYS A 109 -0.30 -17.76 -1.97
CA LYS A 109 -1.05 -17.63 -3.23
C LYS A 109 -0.21 -17.05 -4.38
N TYR A 110 0.74 -16.18 -4.06
CA TYR A 110 1.51 -15.44 -5.05
C TYR A 110 3.00 -15.77 -5.07
N ARG A 111 3.46 -16.66 -4.18
CA ARG A 111 4.85 -17.11 -4.13
C ARG A 111 4.90 -18.59 -3.77
N LEU A 112 5.46 -19.43 -4.65
CA LEU A 112 5.48 -20.88 -4.51
C LEU A 112 6.87 -21.41 -4.82
N ASP A 113 7.36 -22.37 -4.04
CA ASP A 113 8.65 -23.01 -4.34
C ASP A 113 8.57 -23.81 -5.64
N GLU A 114 7.41 -24.41 -5.91
CA GLU A 114 7.11 -25.12 -7.15
C GLU A 114 5.67 -24.82 -7.60
N LEU A 115 5.50 -24.46 -8.86
CA LEU A 115 4.21 -24.29 -9.52
C LEU A 115 4.16 -25.12 -10.80
N SER A 116 3.20 -26.04 -10.88
CA SER A 116 2.83 -26.64 -12.17
C SER A 116 1.97 -25.66 -12.96
N TYR A 117 2.50 -25.13 -14.05
CA TYR A 117 1.85 -24.16 -14.91
C TYR A 117 1.81 -24.66 -16.35
N ARG A 118 0.62 -25.08 -16.82
CA ARG A 118 0.40 -25.58 -18.19
C ARG A 118 1.36 -26.71 -18.58
N GLY A 119 1.62 -27.65 -17.66
CA GLY A 119 2.49 -28.81 -17.89
C GLY A 119 3.99 -28.52 -17.75
N VAL A 120 4.37 -27.29 -17.39
CA VAL A 120 5.75 -26.93 -17.04
C VAL A 120 5.84 -26.72 -15.54
N THR A 121 6.88 -27.27 -14.92
CA THR A 121 7.22 -26.97 -13.53
C THR A 121 8.06 -25.70 -13.47
N VAL A 122 7.56 -24.68 -12.78
CA VAL A 122 8.28 -23.45 -12.48
C VAL A 122 8.75 -23.49 -11.03
N THR A 123 10.04 -23.37 -10.80
CA THR A 123 10.64 -23.29 -9.47
C THR A 123 10.81 -21.84 -9.02
N ASP A 124 10.69 -21.58 -7.72
CA ASP A 124 10.75 -20.23 -7.11
C ASP A 124 9.81 -19.23 -7.81
N TYR A 125 8.57 -19.67 -8.02
CA TYR A 125 7.55 -18.87 -8.68
C TYR A 125 7.13 -17.69 -7.81
N ILE A 126 7.16 -16.49 -8.40
CA ILE A 126 6.47 -15.30 -7.89
C ILE A 126 5.48 -14.84 -8.97
N HIS A 127 4.27 -14.47 -8.55
CA HIS A 127 3.25 -14.00 -9.49
C HIS A 127 3.78 -12.81 -10.32
N PRO A 128 3.66 -12.85 -11.66
CA PRO A 128 4.40 -11.95 -12.55
C PRO A 128 4.12 -10.48 -12.28
N HIS A 129 2.89 -10.11 -11.93
CA HIS A 129 2.56 -8.72 -11.59
C HIS A 129 3.24 -8.23 -10.30
N LEU A 130 3.41 -9.10 -9.29
CA LEU A 130 4.14 -8.73 -8.07
C LEU A 130 5.63 -8.66 -8.36
N ALA A 131 6.18 -9.67 -9.05
CA ALA A 131 7.59 -9.70 -9.44
C ALA A 131 8.00 -8.48 -10.29
N SER A 132 7.11 -7.96 -11.13
CA SER A 132 7.41 -6.85 -12.04
C SER A 132 7.23 -5.46 -11.41
N LEU A 133 6.38 -5.33 -10.39
CA LEU A 133 5.99 -4.04 -9.81
C LEU A 133 6.57 -3.82 -8.41
N ALA A 134 6.99 -4.88 -7.71
CA ALA A 134 7.58 -4.78 -6.38
C ALA A 134 9.04 -4.30 -6.45
N SER A 135 9.39 -3.35 -5.59
CA SER A 135 10.78 -3.07 -5.21
C SER A 135 11.35 -4.22 -4.36
N TYR A 136 10.53 -4.77 -3.48
CA TYR A 136 10.89 -5.90 -2.61
C TYR A 136 9.74 -6.90 -2.46
N VAL A 137 10.06 -8.19 -2.50
CA VAL A 137 9.14 -9.27 -2.10
C VAL A 137 9.70 -9.91 -0.84
N VAL A 138 8.94 -9.87 0.25
CA VAL A 138 9.36 -10.29 1.59
C VAL A 138 8.39 -11.32 2.18
N GLU A 139 8.81 -12.04 3.23
CA GLU A 139 8.02 -13.13 3.82
C GLU A 139 7.15 -12.68 4.99
N SER A 140 7.46 -11.54 5.60
CA SER A 140 6.78 -11.06 6.81
C SER A 140 6.68 -9.52 6.86
N PHE A 141 5.79 -9.01 7.71
CA PHE A 141 5.69 -7.57 7.98
C PHE A 141 6.92 -7.01 8.70
N SER A 142 7.62 -7.82 9.49
CA SER A 142 8.91 -7.42 10.07
C SER A 142 9.96 -7.21 8.98
N GLU A 143 10.07 -8.12 8.02
CA GLU A 143 10.93 -7.92 6.85
C GLU A 143 10.47 -6.73 5.98
N ALA A 144 9.16 -6.46 5.92
CA ALA A 144 8.65 -5.28 5.24
C ALA A 144 9.14 -3.99 5.91
N GLY A 145 9.19 -3.93 7.25
CA GLY A 145 9.79 -2.80 7.97
C GLY A 145 11.29 -2.65 7.70
N GLN A 146 12.03 -3.76 7.57
CA GLN A 146 13.45 -3.73 7.19
C GLN A 146 13.64 -3.27 5.73
N ALA A 147 12.75 -3.68 4.82
CA ALA A 147 12.76 -3.24 3.43
C ALA A 147 12.40 -1.75 3.32
N LEU A 148 11.45 -1.26 4.11
CA LEU A 148 11.07 0.14 4.18
C LEU A 148 12.28 1.05 4.48
N VAL A 149 13.13 0.66 5.43
CA VAL A 149 14.38 1.39 5.72
C VAL A 149 15.30 1.49 4.50
N LYS A 150 15.34 0.46 3.63
CA LYS A 150 16.16 0.46 2.41
C LYS A 150 15.57 1.37 1.33
N THR A 151 14.25 1.56 1.31
CA THR A 151 13.55 2.43 0.35
C THR A 151 13.70 3.93 0.63
N VAL A 152 14.32 4.32 1.75
CA VAL A 152 14.47 5.73 2.10
C VAL A 152 15.27 6.47 1.02
N GLY A 153 14.63 7.45 0.39
CA GLY A 153 15.22 8.23 -0.71
C GLY A 153 15.12 7.57 -2.10
N GLU A 154 14.52 6.38 -2.22
CA GLU A 154 14.28 5.74 -3.53
C GLU A 154 13.08 6.33 -4.26
N LYS A 155 12.17 7.00 -3.53
CA LYS A 155 11.01 7.65 -4.12
C LYS A 155 11.45 8.65 -5.18
N SER A 156 11.04 8.37 -6.41
CA SER A 156 11.48 9.11 -7.58
C SER A 156 10.33 9.98 -8.11
N PRO A 157 10.63 11.14 -8.71
CA PRO A 157 9.60 11.92 -9.39
C PRO A 157 8.91 11.08 -10.48
N PRO A 158 7.57 11.16 -10.61
CA PRO A 158 6.86 10.42 -11.63
C PRO A 158 7.27 10.90 -13.02
N THR A 159 7.62 9.97 -13.92
CA THR A 159 7.96 10.28 -15.31
C THR A 159 6.71 10.51 -16.17
N ARG A 160 5.63 9.77 -15.90
CA ARG A 160 4.33 9.94 -16.57
C ARG A 160 3.20 9.41 -15.69
N ARG A 161 2.25 10.28 -15.35
CA ARG A 161 1.05 9.89 -14.61
C ARG A 161 -0.05 9.42 -15.56
N PRO A 162 -0.73 8.30 -15.26
CA PRO A 162 -1.98 7.93 -15.92
C PRO A 162 -3.02 9.05 -15.84
N LYS A 163 -3.79 9.24 -16.92
CA LYS A 163 -4.79 10.33 -17.02
C LYS A 163 -5.90 10.26 -15.98
N TRP A 164 -6.09 9.11 -15.33
CA TRP A 164 -7.10 8.89 -14.32
C TRP A 164 -6.66 9.29 -12.90
N LEU A 165 -5.35 9.48 -12.64
CA LEU A 165 -4.85 9.82 -11.31
C LEU A 165 -5.23 11.23 -10.89
N ASP A 166 -4.82 12.23 -11.69
CA ASP A 166 -4.95 13.63 -11.29
C ASP A 166 -6.42 14.06 -11.10
N PRO A 167 -7.39 13.67 -11.95
CA PRO A 167 -8.80 13.99 -11.72
C PRO A 167 -9.36 13.35 -10.44
N ALA A 168 -8.95 12.11 -10.12
CA ALA A 168 -9.42 11.43 -8.91
C ALA A 168 -8.85 12.08 -7.65
N ILE A 169 -7.54 12.33 -7.62
CA ILE A 169 -6.89 13.02 -6.50
C ILE A 169 -7.49 14.42 -6.31
N LYS A 170 -7.72 15.15 -7.41
CA LYS A 170 -8.35 16.48 -7.36
C LYS A 170 -9.75 16.41 -6.77
N GLU A 171 -10.59 15.46 -7.20
CA GLU A 171 -11.92 15.25 -6.65
C GLU A 171 -11.88 15.03 -5.13
N TYR A 172 -10.96 14.19 -4.65
CA TYR A 172 -10.76 13.97 -3.23
C TYR A 172 -10.34 15.26 -2.48
N CYS A 173 -9.30 15.95 -2.98
CA CYS A 173 -8.77 17.15 -2.34
C CYS A 173 -9.77 18.30 -2.27
N ASP A 174 -10.57 18.50 -3.32
CA ASP A 174 -11.52 19.62 -3.40
C ASP A 174 -12.79 19.36 -2.57
N ASN A 175 -13.27 18.12 -2.56
CA ASN A 175 -14.62 17.82 -2.10
C ASN A 175 -14.68 16.99 -0.81
N MET A 176 -13.60 16.32 -0.41
CA MET A 176 -13.64 15.37 0.72
C MET A 176 -12.58 15.63 1.79
N LEU A 177 -11.36 16.02 1.42
CA LEU A 177 -10.22 16.12 2.34
C LEU A 177 -10.49 17.02 3.56
N GLN A 178 -11.16 18.16 3.38
CA GLN A 178 -11.50 19.10 4.45
C GLN A 178 -12.35 18.49 5.57
N ASN A 179 -13.01 17.37 5.29
CA ASN A 179 -13.90 16.69 6.21
C ASN A 179 -13.40 15.28 6.57
N ASP A 180 -12.16 14.91 6.24
CA ASP A 180 -11.56 13.58 6.44
C ASP A 180 -10.54 13.62 7.61
N PRO A 181 -10.97 13.42 8.88
CA PRO A 181 -10.10 13.60 10.03
C PRO A 181 -8.87 12.67 10.04
N PRO A 182 -8.95 11.38 9.66
CA PRO A 182 -7.78 10.52 9.54
C PRO A 182 -6.71 11.13 8.64
N MET A 183 -7.11 11.67 7.48
CA MET A 183 -6.16 12.24 6.53
C MET A 183 -5.65 13.62 6.93
N LEU A 184 -6.47 14.46 7.59
CA LEU A 184 -6.01 15.72 8.16
C LEU A 184 -4.94 15.48 9.25
N ALA A 185 -5.18 14.52 10.14
CA ALA A 185 -4.22 14.12 11.16
C ALA A 185 -2.92 13.57 10.55
N ALA A 186 -3.03 12.77 9.48
CA ALA A 186 -1.86 12.28 8.74
C ALA A 186 -1.07 13.43 8.09
N GLN A 187 -1.73 14.42 7.49
CA GLN A 187 -1.04 15.57 6.89
C GLN A 187 -0.31 16.42 7.94
N GLU A 188 -0.92 16.65 9.10
CA GLU A 188 -0.29 17.37 10.20
C GLU A 188 0.95 16.61 10.69
N LEU A 189 0.80 15.29 10.93
CA LEU A 189 1.89 14.43 11.38
C LEU A 189 3.07 14.39 10.38
N LEU A 190 2.78 14.46 9.09
CA LEU A 190 3.77 14.47 8.01
C LEU A 190 4.28 15.88 7.66
N GLY A 191 3.80 16.93 8.32
CA GLY A 191 4.19 18.32 8.03
C GLY A 191 3.79 18.79 6.62
N LEU A 192 2.69 18.25 6.08
CA LEU A 192 2.15 18.60 4.77
C LEU A 192 1.17 19.78 4.83
N THR A 193 0.71 20.15 6.02
CA THR A 193 -0.08 21.36 6.26
C THR A 193 0.82 22.60 6.25
N LYS A 194 0.36 23.67 5.59
CA LYS A 194 1.00 25.00 5.63
C LYS A 194 0.53 25.81 6.82
#